data_AF-A0A934Z234-F1
#
_entry.id   AF-A0A934Z234-F1
#
_cell.length_a   1.000
_cell.length_b   1.000
_cell.length_c   1.000
_cell.angle_alpha   90.00
_cell.angle_beta   90.00
_cell.angle_gamma   90.00
#
_symmetry.space_group_name_H-M   'P 1'
#
loop_
_entity.id
_entity.type
_entity.pdbx_description
1 polymer ?
#
loop_
_entity_poly.entity_id
_entity_poly.type
_entity_poly.pdbx_seq_one_letter_code
_entity_poly.pdbx_strand_id
1 'polypeptide(L)'
;MPLRCYPVAMLLLLGAMACAKEVPAPPATLPVAGSGMPTFERRPLAIAEEDLPQERFLMFDVVSDGSVIYQSSFDKGPMLRRIDSTGRLLEAFGREGEGPGELRGLAFLEVRGDTLQIYNSDRERH
;
A
#
# COMPACT_ATOMS: atom_id res chain seq x y z
N MET A 1 24.81 69.97 -49.65
CA MET A 1 24.16 69.83 -48.33
C MET A 1 23.49 68.46 -48.28
N PRO A 2 23.60 67.66 -47.20
CA PRO A 2 24.64 67.66 -46.17
C PRO A 2 25.06 66.24 -45.65
N LEU A 3 26.12 66.23 -44.82
CA LEU A 3 26.46 65.34 -43.67
C LEU A 3 26.69 63.82 -43.93
N ARG A 4 27.83 63.16 -43.60
CA ARG A 4 28.74 63.02 -42.42
C ARG A 4 28.54 61.68 -41.67
N CYS A 5 29.68 61.09 -41.29
CA CYS A 5 29.97 60.25 -40.11
C CYS A 5 29.99 58.70 -40.20
N TYR A 6 31.20 58.18 -39.89
CA TYR A 6 31.74 56.84 -39.52
C TYR A 6 31.11 56.21 -38.25
N PRO A 7 31.68 55.16 -37.56
CA PRO A 7 32.41 53.89 -37.91
C PRO A 7 31.87 52.64 -37.13
N VAL A 8 32.22 51.38 -37.47
CA VAL A 8 32.27 50.22 -36.51
C VAL A 8 33.20 49.12 -37.08
N ALA A 9 34.44 48.95 -36.61
CA ALA A 9 34.92 48.00 -35.60
C ALA A 9 34.58 46.51 -35.82
N MET A 10 35.58 45.65 -36.08
CA MET A 10 35.64 44.31 -35.46
C MET A 10 37.05 43.70 -35.57
N LEU A 11 37.63 43.44 -34.40
CA LEU A 11 38.94 42.81 -34.17
C LEU A 11 38.68 41.33 -33.83
N LEU A 12 39.37 40.37 -34.47
CA LEU A 12 39.38 38.97 -34.01
C LEU A 12 40.78 38.36 -34.15
N LEU A 13 41.40 38.12 -32.99
CA LEU A 13 42.63 37.35 -32.79
C LEU A 13 42.31 35.85 -32.84
N LEU A 14 43.08 35.07 -33.62
CA LEU A 14 43.09 33.60 -33.52
C LEU A 14 44.09 33.15 -32.44
N GLY A 15 43.57 32.40 -31.47
CA GLY A 15 44.32 31.82 -30.36
C GLY A 15 44.98 30.47 -30.67
N ALA A 16 46.03 30.17 -29.90
CA ALA A 16 46.82 28.94 -29.96
C ALA A 16 46.06 27.72 -29.41
N MET A 17 46.17 26.59 -30.11
CA MET A 17 45.70 25.27 -29.66
C MET A 17 46.62 24.72 -28.56
N ALA A 18 46.10 24.60 -27.34
CA ALA A 18 46.69 23.80 -26.27
C ALA A 18 45.94 22.47 -26.17
N CYS A 19 46.63 21.34 -26.35
CA CYS A 19 46.07 20.01 -26.13
C CYS A 19 45.91 19.74 -24.63
N ALA A 20 44.67 19.78 -24.13
CA ALA A 20 44.34 19.29 -22.79
C ALA A 20 44.02 17.78 -22.87
N LYS A 21 44.72 16.98 -22.07
CA LYS A 21 44.44 15.54 -21.87
C LYS A 21 43.25 15.42 -20.92
N GLU A 22 42.16 14.82 -21.37
CA GLU A 22 40.93 14.64 -20.59
C GLU A 22 41.14 13.53 -19.54
N VAL A 23 40.99 13.87 -18.26
CA VAL A 23 41.00 12.90 -17.16
C VAL A 23 39.56 12.38 -17.01
N PRO A 24 39.32 11.05 -17.11
CA PRO A 24 37.97 10.52 -17.00
C PRO A 24 37.40 10.78 -15.60
N ALA A 25 36.17 11.29 -15.57
CA ALA A 25 35.45 11.59 -14.33
C ALA A 25 35.25 10.31 -13.49
N PRO A 26 35.30 10.40 -12.15
CA PRO A 26 35.04 9.26 -11.28
C PRO A 26 33.62 8.71 -11.52
N PRO A 27 33.42 7.39 -11.38
CA PRO A 27 32.12 6.78 -11.59
C PRO A 27 31.10 7.36 -10.61
N ALA A 28 29.90 7.65 -11.12
CA ALA A 28 28.80 8.14 -10.31
C ALA A 28 28.46 7.10 -9.22
N THR A 29 28.54 7.51 -7.96
CA THR A 29 28.01 6.75 -6.83
C THR A 29 26.51 6.59 -7.01
N LEU A 30 26.04 5.34 -7.10
CA LEU A 30 24.62 5.03 -7.08
C LEU A 30 24.01 5.49 -5.75
N PRO A 31 22.79 6.06 -5.76
CA PRO A 31 22.12 6.43 -4.53
C PRO A 31 21.84 5.14 -3.73
N VAL A 32 22.44 5.03 -2.56
CA VAL A 32 22.08 4.01 -1.59
C VAL A 32 20.63 4.28 -1.22
N ALA A 33 19.73 3.36 -1.55
CA ALA A 33 18.35 3.41 -1.09
C ALA A 33 18.38 3.46 0.43
N GLY A 34 18.05 4.62 0.99
CA GLY A 34 18.00 4.81 2.43
C GLY A 34 16.99 3.83 3.01
N SER A 35 17.47 2.92 3.85
CA SER A 35 16.64 2.09 4.72
C SER A 35 16.02 2.98 5.79
N GLY A 36 15.10 3.87 5.40
CA GLY A 36 14.28 4.64 6.33
C GLY A 36 13.32 3.68 7.03
N MET A 37 13.27 3.75 8.36
CA MET A 37 12.25 3.04 9.12
C MET A 37 10.86 3.48 8.63
N PRO A 38 9.93 2.55 8.38
CA PRO A 38 8.59 2.93 7.94
C PRO A 38 7.92 3.83 8.98
N THR A 39 7.18 4.82 8.51
CA THR A 39 6.34 5.65 9.37
C THR A 39 5.10 4.87 9.74
N PHE A 40 4.86 4.70 11.05
CA PHE A 40 3.64 4.09 11.55
C PHE A 40 2.55 5.16 11.72
N GLU A 41 1.38 4.91 11.13
CA GLU A 41 0.19 5.74 11.30
C GLU A 41 -0.83 4.95 12.13
N ARG A 42 -1.41 5.58 13.16
CA ARG A 42 -2.55 5.01 13.87
C ARG A 42 -3.83 5.44 13.15
N ARG A 43 -4.61 4.46 12.69
CA ARG A 43 -5.95 4.71 12.14
C ARG A 43 -7.03 4.12 13.04
N PRO A 44 -8.00 4.92 13.49
CA PRO A 44 -9.17 4.38 14.17
C PRO A 44 -10.00 3.58 13.17
N LEU A 45 -10.50 2.42 13.60
CA LEU A 45 -11.46 1.62 12.86
C LEU A 45 -12.78 1.64 13.63
N ALA A 46 -13.88 1.91 12.92
CA ALA A 46 -15.21 1.77 13.46
C ALA A 46 -15.80 0.42 13.02
N ILE A 47 -16.29 -0.37 13.96
CA ILE A 47 -17.08 -1.57 13.71
C ILE A 47 -18.44 -1.43 14.37
N ALA A 48 -19.43 -2.15 13.85
CA ALA A 48 -20.78 -2.13 14.39
C ALA A 48 -20.80 -2.72 15.81
N GLU A 49 -21.67 -2.22 16.68
CA GLU A 49 -21.71 -2.64 18.09
C GLU A 49 -22.10 -4.12 18.22
N GLU A 50 -23.01 -4.59 17.38
CA GLU A 50 -23.42 -5.99 17.26
C GLU A 50 -22.30 -6.94 16.83
N ASP A 51 -21.20 -6.37 16.31
CA ASP A 51 -20.03 -7.10 15.82
C ASP A 51 -18.86 -7.06 16.76
N LEU A 52 -18.99 -6.30 17.86
CA LEU A 52 -18.00 -6.33 18.90
C LEU A 52 -17.91 -7.76 19.44
N PRO A 53 -16.70 -8.33 19.53
CA PRO A 53 -16.58 -9.69 20.01
C PRO A 53 -17.01 -9.74 21.47
N GLN A 54 -17.99 -10.61 21.78
CA GLN A 54 -18.52 -10.72 23.14
C GLN A 54 -17.47 -11.27 24.13
N GLU A 55 -16.64 -12.22 23.70
CA GLU A 55 -15.65 -12.90 24.58
C GLU A 55 -14.32 -13.27 23.89
N ARG A 56 -14.12 -12.95 22.60
CA ARG A 56 -12.96 -13.41 21.80
C ARG A 56 -12.14 -12.27 21.18
N PHE A 57 -10.96 -12.60 20.67
CA PHE A 57 -10.24 -11.71 19.76
C PHE A 57 -11.04 -11.59 18.44
N LEU A 58 -11.15 -10.37 17.92
CA LEU A 58 -11.63 -10.16 16.56
C LEU A 58 -10.53 -10.62 15.61
N MET A 59 -10.81 -11.61 14.78
CA MET A 59 -9.90 -11.92 13.68
C MET A 59 -10.22 -10.99 12.51
N PHE A 60 -9.19 -10.35 11.98
CA PHE A 60 -9.31 -9.42 10.88
C PHE A 60 -8.06 -9.45 9.99
N ASP A 61 -8.23 -8.96 8.78
CA ASP A 61 -7.12 -8.63 7.90
C ASP A 61 -7.44 -7.38 7.07
N VAL A 62 -6.40 -6.71 6.59
CA VAL A 62 -6.50 -5.45 5.86
C VAL A 62 -6.22 -5.69 4.39
N VAL A 63 -7.19 -5.33 3.56
CA VAL A 63 -7.09 -5.40 2.10
C VAL A 63 -6.23 -4.23 1.61
N SER A 64 -5.55 -4.38 0.47
CA SER A 64 -4.67 -3.35 -0.08
C SER A 64 -5.35 -2.01 -0.38
N ASP A 65 -6.68 -1.99 -0.52
CA ASP A 65 -7.48 -0.77 -0.69
C ASP A 65 -7.81 -0.06 0.65
N GLY A 66 -7.34 -0.62 1.77
CA GLY A 66 -7.57 -0.11 3.12
C GLY A 66 -8.89 -0.56 3.75
N SER A 67 -9.69 -1.37 3.05
CA SER A 67 -10.84 -2.04 3.67
C SER A 67 -10.39 -3.15 4.62
N VAL A 68 -11.23 -3.47 5.61
CA VAL A 68 -10.95 -4.48 6.62
C VAL A 68 -11.96 -5.60 6.50
N ILE A 69 -11.47 -6.84 6.42
CA ILE A 69 -12.30 -8.05 6.53
C ILE A 69 -12.17 -8.57 7.95
N TYR A 70 -13.28 -8.88 8.61
CA TYR A 70 -13.29 -9.40 9.97
C TYR A 70 -14.38 -10.46 10.20
N GLN A 71 -14.18 -11.26 11.25
CA GLN A 71 -15.18 -12.22 11.71
C GLN A 71 -16.26 -11.57 12.58
N SER A 72 -17.53 -11.79 12.23
CA SER A 72 -18.69 -11.34 13.00
C SER A 72 -18.89 -12.08 14.31
N SER A 73 -19.70 -11.52 15.22
CA SER A 73 -20.27 -12.31 16.32
C SER A 73 -21.08 -13.49 15.77
N PHE A 74 -21.01 -14.65 16.45
CA PHE A 74 -21.46 -15.97 15.98
C PHE A 74 -22.98 -16.17 15.93
N ASP A 75 -23.73 -15.14 16.27
CA ASP A 75 -25.05 -15.33 16.85
C ASP A 75 -26.09 -15.61 15.77
N LYS A 76 -26.21 -14.73 14.75
CA LYS A 76 -27.10 -14.86 13.58
C LYS A 76 -26.75 -13.85 12.48
N GLY A 77 -25.77 -14.16 11.64
CA GLY A 77 -25.44 -13.31 10.51
C GLY A 77 -24.37 -13.92 9.61
N PRO A 78 -24.03 -13.24 8.49
CA PRO A 78 -22.89 -13.64 7.71
C PRO A 78 -21.63 -13.62 8.58
N MET A 79 -20.88 -14.72 8.57
CA MET A 79 -19.75 -14.94 9.50
C MET A 79 -18.59 -13.98 9.27
N LEU A 80 -18.50 -13.39 8.09
CA LEU A 80 -17.46 -12.45 7.68
C LEU A 80 -18.09 -11.16 7.16
N ARG A 81 -17.45 -10.05 7.49
CA ARG A 81 -17.81 -8.72 6.98
C ARG A 81 -16.59 -8.00 6.44
N ARG A 82 -16.81 -7.21 5.40
CA ARG A 82 -15.83 -6.27 4.85
C ARG A 82 -16.34 -4.85 5.02
N ILE A 83 -15.56 -3.98 5.63
CA ILE A 83 -15.89 -2.58 5.87
C ILE A 83 -14.84 -1.66 5.28
N ASP A 84 -15.22 -0.43 4.93
CA ASP A 84 -14.24 0.63 4.66
C ASP A 84 -13.71 1.27 5.95
N SER A 85 -12.77 2.21 5.80
CA SER A 85 -12.14 2.89 6.93
C SER A 85 -13.09 3.72 7.79
N THR A 86 -14.32 3.99 7.32
CA THR A 86 -15.35 4.72 8.10
C THR A 86 -16.23 3.77 8.90
N GLY A 87 -16.08 2.46 8.72
CA GLY A 87 -16.96 1.45 9.29
C GLY A 87 -18.18 1.14 8.43
N ARG A 88 -18.28 1.70 7.21
CA ARG A 88 -19.38 1.37 6.31
C ARG A 88 -19.22 -0.03 5.76
N LEU A 89 -20.25 -0.85 5.90
CA LEU A 89 -20.32 -2.20 5.34
C LEU A 89 -20.23 -2.16 3.80
N LEU A 90 -19.26 -2.88 3.27
CA LEU A 90 -19.08 -3.13 1.84
C LEU A 90 -19.74 -4.44 1.44
N GLU A 91 -19.42 -5.51 2.18
CA GLU A 91 -19.83 -6.87 1.88
C GLU A 91 -20.02 -7.68 3.17
N ALA A 92 -20.90 -8.67 3.13
CA ALA A 92 -21.09 -9.63 4.21
C ALA A 92 -21.36 -11.03 3.61
N PHE A 93 -20.63 -12.04 4.06
CA PHE A 93 -20.66 -13.38 3.46
C PHE A 93 -20.23 -14.48 4.43
N GLY A 94 -20.39 -15.73 3.99
CA GLY A 94 -20.16 -16.93 4.80
C GLY A 94 -21.36 -17.24 5.72
N ARG A 95 -21.62 -18.52 5.93
CA ARG A 95 -22.62 -19.01 6.89
C ARG A 95 -22.10 -20.29 7.53
N GLU A 96 -22.62 -20.63 8.71
CA GLU A 96 -22.26 -21.87 9.39
C GLU A 96 -22.59 -23.09 8.51
N GLY A 97 -21.65 -24.02 8.35
CA GLY A 97 -21.86 -25.28 7.64
C GLY A 97 -20.60 -25.84 6.96
N GLU A 98 -20.79 -26.88 6.14
CA GLU A 98 -19.70 -27.65 5.47
C GLU A 98 -19.82 -27.66 3.94
N GLY A 99 -20.86 -27.04 3.37
CA GLY A 99 -21.06 -26.93 1.93
C GLY A 99 -20.21 -25.82 1.27
N PRO A 100 -20.27 -25.70 -0.07
CA PRO A 100 -19.55 -24.63 -0.78
C PRO A 100 -19.93 -23.23 -0.27
N GLY A 101 -18.93 -22.48 0.20
CA GLY A 101 -19.10 -21.14 0.77
C GLY A 101 -19.59 -21.11 2.22
N GLU A 102 -19.75 -22.27 2.85
CA GLU A 102 -20.03 -22.41 4.28
C GLU A 102 -18.74 -22.59 5.07
N LEU A 103 -18.74 -22.15 6.33
CA LEU A 103 -17.58 -22.10 7.21
C LEU A 103 -17.95 -22.78 8.53
N ARG A 104 -17.02 -23.57 9.08
CA ARG A 104 -17.20 -24.24 10.38
C ARG A 104 -15.88 -24.21 11.13
N GLY A 105 -15.90 -23.79 12.40
CA GLY A 105 -14.69 -23.79 13.22
C GLY A 105 -13.58 -22.86 12.69
N LEU A 106 -13.98 -21.69 12.17
CA LEU A 106 -13.08 -20.71 11.57
C LEU A 106 -11.94 -20.36 12.54
N ALA A 107 -10.70 -20.60 12.11
CA ALA A 107 -9.50 -20.52 12.94
C ALA A 107 -8.48 -19.48 12.46
N PHE A 108 -8.38 -19.29 11.15
CA PHE A 108 -7.49 -18.29 10.56
C PHE A 108 -8.10 -17.68 9.29
N LEU A 109 -7.84 -16.39 9.04
CA LEU A 109 -8.15 -15.71 7.79
C LEU A 109 -6.96 -14.84 7.34
N GLU A 110 -6.70 -14.79 6.05
CA GLU A 110 -5.64 -13.98 5.44
C GLU A 110 -6.06 -13.50 4.04
N VAL A 111 -5.77 -12.25 3.73
CA VAL A 111 -5.91 -11.64 2.42
C VAL A 111 -4.56 -11.68 1.73
N ARG A 112 -4.48 -12.44 0.63
CA ARG A 112 -3.31 -12.52 -0.23
C ARG A 112 -3.64 -11.99 -1.61
N GLY A 113 -3.32 -10.73 -1.86
CA GLY A 113 -3.69 -10.04 -3.10
C GLY A 113 -5.20 -9.83 -3.17
N ASP A 114 -5.84 -10.43 -4.18
CA ASP A 114 -7.31 -10.42 -4.36
C ASP A 114 -8.01 -11.64 -3.75
N THR A 115 -7.25 -12.53 -3.09
CA THR A 115 -7.75 -13.81 -2.60
C THR A 115 -7.87 -13.78 -1.08
N LEU A 116 -9.06 -14.09 -0.56
CA LEU A 116 -9.27 -14.39 0.85
C LEU A 116 -9.06 -15.89 1.09
N GLN A 117 -8.13 -16.22 1.97
CA GLN A 117 -7.87 -17.57 2.45
C GLN A 117 -8.46 -17.75 3.84
N ILE A 118 -9.19 -18.83 4.05
CA ILE A 118 -9.84 -19.15 5.33
C ILE A 118 -9.46 -20.57 5.71
N TYR A 119 -9.05 -20.75 6.96
CA TYR A 119 -8.67 -22.04 7.51
C TYR A 119 -9.60 -22.38 8.67
N ASN A 120 -10.22 -23.55 8.56
CA ASN A 120 -11.05 -24.12 9.60
C ASN A 120 -10.19 -25.03 10.48
N SER A 121 -10.44 -25.00 11.79
CA SER A 121 -9.90 -26.00 12.70
C SER A 121 -10.98 -27.03 13.02
N ASP A 122 -10.67 -28.31 12.81
CA ASP A 122 -11.50 -29.43 13.26
C ASP A 122 -11.33 -29.62 14.77
N ARG A 123 -11.64 -28.58 15.56
CA ARG A 123 -11.53 -28.61 17.02
C ARG A 123 -12.66 -29.42 17.68
N GLU A 124 -13.64 -29.90 16.92
CA GLU A 124 -14.83 -30.55 17.46
C GLU A 124 -14.87 -32.09 17.32
N ARG A 125 -13.83 -32.75 16.79
CA ARG A 125 -13.71 -34.20 16.94
C ARG A 125 -13.27 -34.57 18.37
N HIS A 126 -14.26 -34.77 19.24
CA HIS A 126 -14.14 -35.54 20.48
C HIS A 126 -14.61 -36.99 20.26
#